data_AF-A0A6I5CUY9-F1
#
_entry.id   AF-A0A6I5CUY9-F1
#
_cell.length_a   1.000
_cell.length_b   1.000
_cell.length_c   1.000
_cell.angle_alpha   90.00
_cell.angle_beta   90.00
_cell.angle_gamma   90.00
#
_symmetry.space_group_name_H-M   'P 1'
#
loop_
_entity.id
_entity.type
_entity.pdbx_description
1 polymer ?
#
loop_
_entity_poly.entity_id
_entity_poly.type
_entity_poly.pdbx_seq_one_letter_code
_entity_poly.pdbx_strand_id
1 'polypeptide(L)'
;RPAGVVAVPSTTRPRLVGSLAEGIATVGRLPFLGTLTYTGPDDGRAVRRSNSAQRLKALSQAFTVSEELADALTRSPGPVLLVDDSTDSGWTLAVAARLLRRAGSGPVLPLVLATAG
;
A
#
# COMPACT_ATOMS: atom_id res chain seq x y z
N ARG A 1 7.34 -16.53 4.01
CA ARG A 1 8.07 -15.52 3.21
C ARG A 1 7.08 -14.89 2.24
N PRO A 2 7.16 -13.57 1.95
CA PRO A 2 6.25 -12.94 1.01
C PRO A 2 6.43 -13.50 -0.42
N ALA A 3 5.35 -13.55 -1.19
CA ALA A 3 5.28 -13.93 -2.59
C ALA A 3 5.57 -12.76 -3.53
N GLY A 4 5.43 -11.52 -3.05
CA GLY A 4 5.77 -10.31 -3.80
C GLY A 4 5.70 -9.05 -2.95
N VAL A 5 6.09 -7.93 -3.53
CA VAL A 5 6.16 -6.62 -2.88
C VAL A 5 5.15 -5.66 -3.51
N VAL A 6 4.40 -4.95 -2.68
CA VAL A 6 3.44 -3.90 -3.09
C VAL A 6 3.79 -2.61 -2.36
N ALA A 7 3.77 -1.49 -3.08
CA ALA A 7 3.96 -0.16 -2.49
C ALA A 7 2.62 0.52 -2.17
N VAL A 8 2.60 1.31 -1.10
CA VAL A 8 1.57 2.34 -0.87
C VAL A 8 1.94 3.59 -1.69
N PRO A 9 1.01 4.25 -2.40
CA PRO A 9 1.30 5.49 -3.06
C PRO A 9 1.52 6.58 -2.01
N SER A 10 2.60 7.35 -2.15
CA SER A 10 2.92 8.46 -1.26
C SER A 10 2.86 9.78 -2.01
N THR A 11 2.08 10.74 -1.51
CA THR A 11 2.02 12.11 -2.05
C THR A 11 3.18 12.98 -1.59
N THR A 12 3.77 12.67 -0.44
CA THR A 12 4.85 13.46 0.17
C THR A 12 6.21 12.96 -0.27
N ARG A 13 6.37 11.65 -0.48
CA ARG A 13 7.64 11.01 -0.84
C ARG A 13 7.46 9.94 -1.93
N PRO A 14 6.89 10.29 -3.10
CA PRO A 14 6.56 9.31 -4.14
C PRO A 14 7.76 8.49 -4.63
N ARG A 15 8.92 9.15 -4.81
CA ARG A 15 10.15 8.46 -5.25
C ARG A 15 10.72 7.52 -4.17
N LEU A 16 10.57 7.87 -2.89
CA LEU A 16 11.13 7.09 -1.79
C LEU A 16 10.45 5.73 -1.68
N VAL A 17 9.11 5.71 -1.60
CA VAL A 17 8.38 4.46 -1.37
C VAL A 17 8.50 3.52 -2.57
N GLY A 18 8.39 4.05 -3.79
CA GLY A 18 8.56 3.28 -5.02
C GLY A 18 9.96 2.65 -5.12
N SER A 19 11.01 3.46 -5.02
CA SER A 19 12.40 2.95 -5.11
C SER A 19 12.77 2.00 -3.97
N LEU A 20 12.24 2.22 -2.76
CA LEU A 20 12.42 1.30 -1.64
C LEU A 20 11.77 -0.06 -1.93
N ALA A 21 10.53 -0.08 -2.40
CA ALA A 21 9.81 -1.31 -2.71
C ALA A 21 10.51 -2.10 -3.84
N GLU A 22 10.94 -1.41 -4.90
CA GLU A 22 11.72 -2.01 -5.99
C GLU A 22 13.08 -2.54 -5.53
N GLY A 23 13.78 -1.79 -4.67
CA GLY A 23 15.05 -2.20 -4.08
C GLY A 23 14.90 -3.45 -3.21
N ILE A 24 13.87 -3.51 -2.36
CA ILE A 24 13.55 -4.69 -1.54
C ILE A 24 13.21 -5.87 -2.43
N ALA A 25 12.39 -5.68 -3.47
CA ALA A 25 12.04 -6.72 -4.43
C ALA A 25 13.30 -7.29 -5.11
N THR A 26 14.20 -6.42 -5.56
CA THR A 26 15.46 -6.78 -6.21
C THR A 26 16.37 -7.60 -5.29
N VAL A 27 16.67 -7.09 -4.10
CA VAL A 27 17.55 -7.78 -3.13
C VAL A 27 16.92 -9.08 -2.63
N GLY A 28 15.61 -9.06 -2.37
CA GLY A 28 14.86 -10.22 -1.92
C GLY A 28 14.61 -11.27 -3.00
N ARG A 29 14.89 -10.96 -4.28
CA ARG A 29 14.50 -11.76 -5.45
C ARG A 29 13.01 -12.08 -5.46
N LEU A 30 12.20 -11.07 -5.16
CA LEU A 30 10.74 -11.12 -5.17
C LEU A 30 10.22 -10.27 -6.34
N PRO A 31 9.07 -10.62 -6.93
CA PRO A 31 8.44 -9.74 -7.90
C PRO A 31 7.93 -8.47 -7.21
N PHE A 32 8.21 -7.32 -7.82
CA PHE A 32 7.49 -6.09 -7.52
C PHE A 32 6.14 -6.16 -8.24
N LEU A 33 5.05 -6.25 -7.48
CA LEU A 33 3.71 -6.47 -8.01
C LEU A 33 3.01 -5.18 -8.43
N GLY A 34 3.54 -4.03 -7.97
CA GLY A 34 3.03 -2.71 -8.31
C GLY A 34 2.74 -1.85 -7.08
N THR A 35 2.01 -0.76 -7.33
CA THR A 35 1.64 0.24 -6.32
C THR A 35 0.13 0.36 -6.24
N LEU A 36 -0.43 0.50 -5.04
CA LEU A 36 -1.84 0.88 -4.90
C LEU A 36 -2.06 2.26 -5.55
N THR A 37 -3.28 2.54 -5.97
CA THR A 37 -3.62 3.84 -6.59
C THR A 37 -4.60 4.59 -5.71
N TYR A 38 -4.59 5.93 -5.76
CA TYR A 38 -5.61 6.71 -5.07
C TYR A 38 -6.95 6.63 -5.81
N THR A 39 -8.06 6.61 -5.07
CA THR A 39 -9.40 6.67 -5.67
C THR A 39 -9.74 8.10 -6.04
N GLY A 40 -9.96 8.36 -7.33
CA GLY A 40 -10.39 9.66 -7.85
C GLY A 40 -9.26 10.61 -8.27
N PRO A 41 -9.61 11.75 -8.90
CA PRO A 41 -8.65 12.65 -9.55
C PRO A 41 -7.77 13.47 -8.60
N ASP A 42 -8.18 13.63 -7.33
CA ASP A 42 -7.53 14.52 -6.35
C ASP A 42 -6.39 13.84 -5.57
N ASP A 43 -5.63 12.93 -6.20
CA ASP A 43 -4.31 12.42 -5.75
C ASP A 43 -4.15 12.12 -4.23
N GLY A 44 -5.21 11.79 -3.49
CA GLY A 44 -5.20 11.62 -2.03
C GLY A 44 -5.13 12.91 -1.19
N ARG A 45 -5.17 14.11 -1.79
CA ARG A 45 -5.11 15.41 -1.08
C ARG A 45 -6.25 15.66 -0.10
N ALA A 46 -7.42 15.07 -0.33
CA ALA A 46 -8.59 15.18 0.56
C ALA A 46 -8.36 14.59 1.96
N VAL A 47 -7.34 13.75 2.17
CA VAL A 47 -7.07 13.08 3.45
C VAL A 47 -6.40 14.01 4.48
N ARG A 48 -5.93 15.20 4.08
CA ARG A 48 -5.10 16.08 4.93
C ARG A 48 -5.85 17.02 5.90
N ARG A 49 -7.19 17.00 5.96
CA ARG A 49 -7.95 17.82 6.93
C ARG A 49 -9.25 17.15 7.36
N SER A 50 -9.22 16.30 8.38
CA SER A 50 -10.45 15.87 9.07
C SER A 50 -10.20 15.07 10.35
N ASN A 51 -11.10 15.22 11.33
CA ASN A 51 -11.15 14.43 12.56
C ASN A 51 -11.30 12.92 12.28
N SER A 52 -10.95 12.09 13.27
CA SER A 52 -10.69 10.65 13.15
C SER A 52 -11.80 9.84 12.45
N ALA A 53 -13.07 10.24 12.56
CA ALA A 53 -14.20 9.57 11.93
C ALA A 53 -14.33 9.88 10.43
N GLN A 54 -14.16 11.13 9.99
CA GLN A 54 -14.20 11.45 8.55
C GLN A 54 -12.85 11.12 7.87
N ARG A 55 -11.74 11.06 8.62
CA ARG A 55 -10.47 10.46 8.18
C ARG A 55 -10.63 8.97 7.87
N LEU A 56 -11.37 8.21 8.70
CA LEU A 56 -11.69 6.81 8.43
C LEU A 56 -12.54 6.66 7.16
N LYS A 57 -13.58 7.50 7.00
CA LYS A 57 -14.43 7.48 5.80
C LYS A 57 -13.63 7.84 4.54
N ALA A 58 -12.79 8.88 4.60
CA ALA A 58 -11.89 9.27 3.52
C ALA A 58 -10.85 8.18 3.20
N LEU A 59 -10.23 7.57 4.22
CA LEU A 59 -9.23 6.52 4.04
C LEU A 59 -9.81 5.22 3.50
N SER A 60 -11.01 4.81 3.96
CA SER A 60 -11.67 3.59 3.49
C SER A 60 -12.00 3.59 1.99
N GLN A 61 -12.01 4.76 1.36
CA GLN A 61 -12.16 4.95 -0.08
C GLN A 61 -10.91 5.56 -0.70
N ALA A 62 -9.79 5.68 0.02
CA ALA A 62 -8.62 6.40 -0.48
C ALA A 62 -7.83 5.61 -1.52
N PHE A 63 -7.86 4.28 -1.47
CA PHE A 63 -7.06 3.43 -2.35
C PHE A 63 -7.90 2.48 -3.19
N THR A 64 -7.41 2.18 -4.38
CA THR A 64 -7.89 1.09 -5.23
C THR A 64 -6.73 0.25 -5.76
N VAL A 65 -7.04 -1.02 -6.07
CA VAL A 65 -6.14 -1.95 -6.74
C VAL A 65 -6.41 -1.82 -8.23
N SER A 66 -5.40 -1.44 -9.00
CA SER A 66 -5.51 -1.41 -10.46
C SER A 66 -5.68 -2.83 -11.02
N GLU A 67 -6.22 -2.95 -12.24
CA GLU A 67 -6.35 -4.23 -12.92
C GLU A 67 -4.98 -4.94 -13.06
N GLU A 68 -3.94 -4.19 -13.41
CA GLU A 68 -2.57 -4.71 -13.50
C GLU A 68 -2.07 -5.32 -12.17
N LEU A 69 -2.33 -4.64 -11.05
CA LEU A 69 -1.95 -5.14 -9.73
C LEU A 69 -2.79 -6.37 -9.33
N ALA A 70 -4.09 -6.38 -9.64
CA ALA A 70 -4.96 -7.54 -9.39
C ALA A 70 -4.47 -8.78 -10.16
N ASP A 71 -4.09 -8.59 -11.42
CA ASP A 71 -3.50 -9.64 -12.26
C ASP A 71 -2.17 -10.14 -11.71
N ALA A 72 -1.30 -9.23 -11.25
CA ALA A 72 -0.01 -9.57 -10.65
C ALA A 72 -0.18 -10.37 -9.34
N LEU A 73 -1.15 -9.99 -8.50
CA LEU A 73 -1.52 -10.72 -7.28
C LEU A 73 -2.02 -12.13 -7.60
N THR A 74 -2.87 -12.28 -8.62
CA THR A 74 -3.39 -13.57 -9.05
C THR A 74 -2.28 -14.52 -9.53
N ARG A 75 -1.29 -13.99 -10.24
CA ARG A 75 -0.11 -14.76 -10.69
C ARG A 75 0.89 -15.08 -9.57
N SER A 76 0.79 -14.41 -8.41
CA SER A 76 1.75 -14.52 -7.31
C SER A 76 1.05 -14.92 -6.00
N PRO A 77 0.47 -16.13 -5.91
CA PRO A 77 -0.32 -16.53 -4.76
C PRO A 77 0.54 -16.62 -3.49
N GLY A 78 0.06 -15.99 -2.43
CA GLY A 78 0.70 -16.02 -1.11
C GLY A 78 0.89 -14.63 -0.50
N PRO A 79 1.43 -14.55 0.73
CA PRO A 79 1.50 -13.30 1.47
C PRO A 79 2.22 -12.19 0.71
N VAL A 80 1.78 -10.94 0.83
CA VAL A 80 2.49 -9.80 0.20
C VAL A 80 3.18 -8.93 1.24
N LEU A 81 4.35 -8.39 0.89
CA LEU A 81 5.02 -7.36 1.66
C LEU A 81 4.48 -5.98 1.24
N LEU A 82 3.85 -5.26 2.15
CA LEU A 82 3.32 -3.91 1.90
C LEU A 82 4.32 -2.87 2.43
N VAL A 83 4.82 -2.02 1.54
CA VAL A 83 5.86 -1.02 1.84
C VAL A 83 5.25 0.38 1.88
N ASP A 84 5.53 1.13 2.94
CA ASP A 84 5.16 2.54 3.10
C ASP A 84 6.30 3.34 3.78
N ASP A 85 6.28 4.67 3.71
CA ASP A 85 7.34 5.50 4.32
C ASP A 85 7.19 5.64 5.84
N SER A 86 5.97 5.85 6.32
CA SER A 86 5.71 6.16 7.71
C SER A 86 4.28 5.82 8.12
N THR A 87 4.11 5.44 9.37
CA THR A 87 2.79 5.28 9.97
C THR A 87 2.69 6.06 11.27
N ASP A 88 1.54 6.69 11.49
CA ASP A 88 1.14 7.25 12.78
C ASP A 88 0.10 6.28 13.38
N SER A 89 -1.19 6.56 13.20
CA SER A 89 -2.31 5.72 13.67
C SER A 89 -2.45 4.30 13.08
N GLY A 90 -1.69 3.91 12.05
CA GLY A 90 -1.82 2.60 11.40
C GLY A 90 -2.99 2.44 10.41
N TRP A 91 -3.86 3.45 10.25
CA TRP A 91 -5.04 3.33 9.39
C TRP A 91 -4.72 3.09 7.91
N THR A 92 -3.71 3.77 7.36
CA THR A 92 -3.27 3.55 5.98
C THR A 92 -2.93 2.07 5.74
N LEU A 93 -2.11 1.50 6.63
CA LEU A 93 -1.72 0.09 6.55
C LEU A 93 -2.93 -0.84 6.71
N ALA A 94 -3.84 -0.55 7.65
CA ALA A 94 -5.03 -1.36 7.88
C ALA A 94 -5.97 -1.39 6.65
N VAL A 95 -6.21 -0.23 6.03
CA VAL A 95 -7.03 -0.13 4.82
C VAL A 95 -6.35 -0.81 3.63
N ALA A 96 -5.08 -0.48 3.36
CA ALA A 96 -4.31 -1.08 2.28
C ALA A 96 -4.26 -2.61 2.41
N ALA A 97 -3.99 -3.12 3.61
CA ALA A 97 -3.97 -4.55 3.88
C ALA A 97 -5.34 -5.21 3.67
N ARG A 98 -6.45 -4.55 4.05
CA ARG A 98 -7.80 -5.07 3.78
C ARG A 98 -8.12 -5.09 2.29
N LEU A 99 -7.71 -4.05 1.55
CA LEU A 99 -7.94 -3.96 0.12
C LEU A 99 -7.18 -5.06 -0.64
N LEU A 100 -5.90 -5.27 -0.34
CA LEU A 100 -5.08 -6.33 -0.92
C LEU A 100 -5.62 -7.73 -0.59
N ARG A 101 -6.06 -7.96 0.67
CA ARG A 101 -6.73 -9.21 1.05
C ARG A 101 -7.98 -9.50 0.23
N ARG A 102 -8.80 -8.47 -0.04
CA ARG A 102 -9.99 -8.60 -0.89
C ARG A 102 -9.63 -8.87 -2.35
N ALA A 103 -8.49 -8.36 -2.82
CA ALA A 103 -7.94 -8.64 -4.15
C ALA A 103 -7.19 -10.00 -4.23
N GLY A 104 -7.27 -10.84 -3.21
CA GLY A 104 -6.72 -12.20 -3.24
C GLY A 104 -5.27 -12.34 -2.78
N SER A 105 -4.65 -11.30 -2.22
CA SER A 105 -3.24 -11.37 -1.77
C SER A 105 -2.99 -12.34 -0.60
N GLY A 106 -4.02 -12.85 0.07
CA GLY A 106 -3.84 -13.53 1.35
C GLY A 106 -3.21 -12.62 2.41
N PRO A 107 -2.37 -13.15 3.34
CA PRO A 107 -1.78 -12.35 4.41
C PRO A 107 -0.98 -11.14 3.89
N VAL A 108 -0.99 -10.03 4.63
CA VAL A 108 -0.25 -8.81 4.29
C VAL A 108 0.73 -8.52 5.40
N LEU A 109 2.00 -8.30 5.04
CA LEU A 109 3.13 -8.08 5.94
C LEU A 109 3.57 -6.61 5.80
N PRO A 110 3.24 -5.71 6.73
CA PRO A 110 3.63 -4.31 6.63
C PRO A 110 5.12 -4.10 6.92
N LEU A 111 5.77 -3.24 6.14
CA LEU A 111 7.09 -2.68 6.38
C LEU A 111 7.04 -1.17 6.22
N VAL A 112 7.45 -0.46 7.26
CA VAL A 112 7.49 1.01 7.32
C VAL A 112 8.87 1.48 7.76
N LEU A 113 9.34 2.60 7.21
CA LEU A 113 10.64 3.17 7.63
C LEU A 113 10.55 3.90 8.97
N ALA A 114 9.38 4.44 9.32
CA ALA A 114 9.17 5.19 10.55
C ALA A 114 7.79 4.96 11.18
N THR A 115 7.73 5.05 12.50
CA THR A 115 6.50 5.10 13.28
C THR A 115 6.46 6.42 14.04
N ALA A 116 5.40 7.22 13.88
CA ALA A 116 5.11 8.34 14.78
C ALA A 116 4.39 7.76 16.01
N GLY A 117 4.88 8.12 17.20
CA GLY A 117 4.35 7.68 18.49
C GLY A 117 3.35 8.66 19.07
#